data_AF-A0A5K4F0K4-F1
#
_entry.id   AF-A0A5K4F0K4-F1
#
_cell.length_a   1.000
_cell.length_b   1.000
_cell.length_c   1.000
_cell.angle_alpha   90.00
_cell.angle_beta   90.00
_cell.angle_gamma   90.00
#
_symmetry.space_group_name_H-M   'P 1'
#
loop_
_entity.id
_entity.type
_entity.pdbx_description
1 polymer ?
#
loop_
_entity_poly.entity_id
_entity_poly.type
_entity_poly.pdbx_seq_one_letter_code
_entity_poly.pdbx_strand_id
1 'polypeptide(L)'
;MNGSQDIIQTLRSNNLTPFVVVVNVGQFMNTSLMRYFRSTTNIKGLIVFSNEEENYDRYAFSESSKCPNSLYSAYNVTEQCDLDTQWNPAGTEYSYISWPFPVVLVTDVNNTIWTSMHECFSMLNREPADDTRCFIEINNPMSAVGSSETCFRRQYLMSLHISEVCFI
;
A
#
# COMPACT_ATOMS: atom_id res chain seq x y z
N MET A 1 -20.95 12.05 -0.61
CA MET A 1 -20.32 12.40 0.68
C MET A 1 -19.25 11.36 0.94
N ASN A 2 -18.01 11.66 0.56
CA ASN A 2 -16.78 10.96 0.94
C ASN A 2 -15.63 11.67 0.25
N GLY A 3 -15.43 12.95 0.59
CA GLY A 3 -14.18 13.62 0.28
C GLY A 3 -13.04 12.96 1.07
N SER A 4 -11.81 13.04 0.57
CA SER A 4 -10.63 12.57 1.32
C SER A 4 -10.55 13.20 2.72
N GLN A 5 -11.00 14.44 2.87
CA GLN A 5 -11.08 15.14 4.16
C GLN A 5 -12.09 14.50 5.12
N ASP A 6 -13.26 14.11 4.64
CA ASP A 6 -14.30 13.45 5.46
C ASP A 6 -13.78 12.11 6.00
N ILE A 7 -13.07 11.35 5.16
CA ILE A 7 -12.44 10.08 5.53
C ILE A 7 -11.39 10.32 6.61
N ILE A 8 -10.49 11.29 6.39
CA ILE A 8 -9.44 11.63 7.37
C ILE A 8 -10.06 12.05 8.71
N GLN A 9 -11.11 12.86 8.69
CA GLN A 9 -11.79 13.32 9.90
C GLN A 9 -12.43 12.16 10.66
N THR A 10 -13.11 11.25 9.96
CA THR A 10 -13.74 10.06 10.55
C THR A 10 -12.72 9.12 11.18
N LEU A 11 -11.57 8.93 10.53
CA LEU A 11 -10.51 8.07 11.05
C LEU A 11 -9.81 8.68 12.27
N ARG A 12 -9.68 10.02 12.34
CA ARG A 12 -9.11 10.71 13.51
C ARG A 12 -9.95 10.53 14.77
N SER A 13 -11.28 10.43 14.65
CA SER A 13 -12.15 10.20 15.82
C SER A 13 -12.04 8.79 16.39
N ASN A 14 -11.57 7.81 15.62
CA ASN A 14 -11.50 6.41 16.04
C ASN A 14 -10.05 5.95 16.21
N ASN A 15 -9.40 6.41 17.28
CA ASN A 15 -7.96 6.23 17.48
C ASN A 15 -7.59 5.11 18.48
N LEU A 16 -8.53 4.29 18.92
CA LEU A 16 -8.30 3.34 20.03
C LEU A 16 -8.10 1.88 19.57
N THR A 17 -8.68 1.47 18.44
CA THR A 17 -8.60 0.09 17.96
C THR A 17 -7.84 0.00 16.65
N PRO A 18 -7.02 -1.05 16.43
CA PRO A 18 -6.43 -1.31 15.12
C PRO A 18 -7.52 -1.65 14.09
N PHE A 19 -7.40 -1.12 12.87
CA PHE A 19 -8.38 -1.36 11.81
C PHE A 19 -7.74 -1.59 10.43
N VAL A 20 -8.48 -2.29 9.57
CA VAL A 20 -8.18 -2.44 8.15
C VAL A 20 -9.04 -1.44 7.38
N VAL A 21 -8.43 -0.70 6.46
CA VAL A 21 -9.14 0.27 5.62
C VAL A 21 -9.50 -0.39 4.30
N VAL A 22 -10.75 -0.20 3.87
CA VAL A 22 -11.25 -0.64 2.56
C VAL A 22 -11.53 0.60 1.73
N VAL A 23 -10.94 0.68 0.54
CA VAL A 23 -11.09 1.80 -0.40
C VAL A 23 -11.33 1.30 -1.82
N ASN A 24 -11.86 2.15 -2.69
CA ASN A 24 -11.84 1.92 -4.14
C ASN A 24 -10.54 2.44 -4.78
N VAL A 25 -10.30 2.11 -6.05
CA VAL A 25 -9.11 2.56 -6.79
C VAL A 25 -9.04 4.09 -6.86
N GLY A 26 -10.15 4.80 -7.09
CA GLY A 26 -10.15 6.27 -7.11
C GLY A 26 -9.66 6.92 -5.80
N GLN A 27 -10.02 6.35 -4.64
CA GLN A 27 -9.51 6.79 -3.34
C GLN A 27 -8.04 6.42 -3.13
N PHE A 28 -7.63 5.24 -3.61
CA PHE A 28 -6.24 4.79 -3.55
C PHE A 28 -5.29 5.71 -4.34
N MET A 29 -5.74 6.26 -5.47
CA MET A 29 -4.96 7.19 -6.28
C MET A 29 -4.77 8.57 -5.63
N ASN A 30 -5.51 8.88 -4.55
CA ASN A 30 -5.33 10.12 -3.81
C ASN A 30 -4.06 10.07 -2.94
N THR A 31 -2.97 10.65 -3.45
CA THR A 31 -1.65 10.73 -2.79
C THR A 31 -1.68 11.36 -1.40
N SER A 32 -2.60 12.30 -1.15
CA SER A 32 -2.73 12.93 0.17
C SER A 32 -3.39 11.98 1.18
N LEU A 33 -4.38 11.22 0.74
CA LEU A 33 -5.04 10.21 1.57
C LEU A 33 -4.10 9.05 1.91
N MET A 34 -3.37 8.52 0.92
CA MET A 34 -2.40 7.45 1.16
C MET A 34 -1.24 7.88 2.04
N ARG A 35 -0.77 9.14 1.91
CA ARG A 35 0.23 9.71 2.82
C ARG A 35 -0.28 9.73 4.26
N TYR A 36 -1.54 10.12 4.48
CA TYR A 36 -2.16 10.08 5.80
C TYR A 36 -2.25 8.65 6.35
N PHE A 37 -2.68 7.69 5.53
CA PHE A 37 -2.76 6.29 5.96
C PHE A 37 -1.41 5.74 6.40
N ARG A 38 -0.35 5.99 5.63
CA ARG A 38 1.02 5.57 5.96
C ARG A 38 1.56 6.21 7.25
N SER A 39 1.13 7.43 7.57
CA SER A 39 1.55 8.11 8.81
C SER A 39 0.81 7.65 10.07
N THR A 40 -0.26 6.85 9.90
CA THR A 40 -1.14 6.45 11.00
C THR A 40 -0.79 5.06 11.51
N THR A 41 -0.55 4.91 12.82
CA THR A 41 -0.10 3.66 13.43
C THR A 41 -1.20 2.60 13.62
N ASN A 42 -2.46 3.03 13.59
CA ASN A 42 -3.61 2.17 13.86
C ASN A 42 -4.11 1.39 12.64
N ILE A 43 -3.70 1.79 11.44
CA ILE A 43 -4.03 1.08 10.22
C ILE A 43 -3.14 -0.16 10.13
N LYS A 44 -3.76 -1.35 10.08
CA LYS A 44 -3.06 -2.66 10.01
C LYS A 44 -3.15 -3.34 8.66
N GLY A 45 -3.90 -2.76 7.73
CA GLY A 45 -4.02 -3.25 6.37
C GLY A 45 -4.84 -2.31 5.50
N LEU A 46 -4.63 -2.39 4.20
CA LEU A 46 -5.36 -1.64 3.20
C LEU A 46 -5.83 -2.59 2.10
N ILE A 47 -7.15 -2.61 1.86
CA ILE A 47 -7.77 -3.34 0.76
C ILE A 47 -8.24 -2.33 -0.27
N VAL A 48 -7.79 -2.49 -1.51
CA VAL A 48 -8.18 -1.66 -2.65
C VAL A 48 -9.07 -2.51 -3.55
N PHE A 49 -10.31 -2.08 -3.73
CA PHE A 49 -11.25 -2.70 -4.66
C PHE A 49 -11.19 -2.06 -6.02
N SER A 50 -11.06 -2.91 -7.05
CA SER A 50 -11.07 -2.56 -8.46
C SER A 50 -12.30 -3.19 -9.10
N ASN A 51 -13.11 -2.35 -9.76
CA ASN A 51 -14.24 -2.78 -10.59
C ASN A 51 -13.86 -2.54 -12.06
N GLU A 52 -14.17 -3.50 -12.94
CA GLU A 52 -13.88 -3.41 -14.38
C GLU A 52 -14.60 -2.23 -15.05
N GLU A 53 -15.72 -1.77 -14.49
CA GLU A 53 -16.48 -0.63 -15.01
C GLU A 53 -15.85 0.74 -14.66
N GLU A 54 -14.85 0.79 -13.78
CA GLU A 54 -14.22 2.04 -13.38
C GLU A 54 -13.36 2.62 -14.51
N ASN A 55 -13.65 3.85 -14.92
CA ASN A 55 -12.88 4.52 -15.96
C ASN A 55 -11.54 5.03 -15.38
N TYR A 56 -10.51 4.18 -15.48
CA TYR A 56 -9.17 4.46 -14.99
C TYR A 56 -8.49 5.65 -15.67
N ASP A 57 -8.85 5.97 -16.92
CA ASP A 57 -8.25 7.09 -17.69
C ASP A 57 -8.51 8.46 -17.04
N ARG A 58 -9.50 8.54 -16.14
CA ARG A 58 -9.79 9.77 -15.38
C ARG A 58 -8.72 10.10 -14.34
N TYR A 59 -7.90 9.12 -13.97
CA TYR A 59 -6.89 9.28 -12.95
C TYR A 59 -5.52 9.42 -13.61
N ALA A 60 -4.93 10.61 -13.54
CA ALA A 60 -3.53 10.82 -13.92
C ALA A 60 -2.63 10.16 -12.86
N PHE A 61 -2.45 8.84 -12.96
CA PHE A 61 -1.72 8.02 -12.01
C PHE A 61 -0.74 7.09 -12.72
N SER A 62 0.50 7.09 -12.25
CA SER A 62 1.50 6.06 -12.53
C SER A 62 2.24 5.75 -11.24
N GLU A 63 2.41 4.47 -10.91
CA GLU A 63 3.15 4.05 -9.71
C GLU A 63 4.65 4.33 -9.81
N SER A 64 5.16 4.51 -11.02
CA SER A 64 6.57 4.81 -11.30
C SER A 64 6.94 6.25 -10.90
N SER A 65 8.23 6.57 -10.99
CA SER A 65 8.73 7.91 -10.73
C SER A 65 8.49 8.81 -11.94
N LYS A 66 8.58 10.12 -11.71
CA LYS A 66 8.44 11.13 -12.76
C LYS A 66 9.57 11.09 -13.78
N CYS A 67 10.72 10.60 -13.33
CA CYS A 67 11.94 10.46 -14.09
C CYS A 67 12.51 9.05 -13.84
N PRO A 68 11.98 8.02 -14.51
CA PRO A 68 12.43 6.64 -14.31
C PRO A 68 13.92 6.49 -14.62
N ASN A 69 14.65 5.76 -13.78
CA ASN A 69 16.08 5.45 -13.95
C ASN A 69 17.01 6.67 -14.10
N SER A 70 16.60 7.85 -13.61
CA SER A 70 17.38 9.09 -13.70
C SER A 70 18.85 8.92 -13.30
N LEU A 71 19.06 8.34 -12.12
CA LEU A 71 20.37 8.13 -11.49
C LEU A 71 21.26 7.12 -12.23
N TYR A 72 20.70 6.32 -13.14
CA TYR A 72 21.42 5.34 -13.95
C TYR A 72 21.60 5.79 -15.40
N SER A 73 21.19 7.01 -15.73
CA SER A 73 21.36 7.58 -17.06
C SER A 73 22.78 8.10 -17.28
N ALA A 74 23.14 8.31 -18.54
CA ALA A 74 24.41 8.93 -18.92
C ALA A 74 24.45 10.46 -18.66
N TYR A 75 23.30 11.07 -18.34
CA TYR A 75 23.18 12.51 -18.11
C TYR A 75 23.66 12.90 -16.71
N ASN A 76 24.24 14.10 -16.59
CA ASN A 76 24.57 14.66 -15.28
C ASN A 76 23.30 14.93 -14.47
N VAL A 77 23.38 14.96 -13.14
CA VAL A 77 22.23 15.18 -12.24
C VAL A 77 21.43 16.45 -12.59
N THR A 78 22.09 17.45 -13.16
CA THR A 78 21.47 18.71 -13.60
C THR A 78 20.72 18.61 -14.93
N GLU A 79 21.01 17.61 -15.75
CA GLU A 79 20.43 17.36 -17.09
C GLU A 79 19.46 16.16 -17.08
N GLN A 80 19.41 15.43 -15.96
CA GLN A 80 18.52 14.29 -15.78
C GLN A 80 17.06 14.75 -15.77
N CYS A 81 16.34 14.41 -16.84
CA CYS A 81 14.97 14.86 -17.09
C CYS A 81 14.85 16.38 -17.02
N ASP A 82 15.67 17.06 -17.83
CA ASP A 82 15.69 18.51 -18.08
C ASP A 82 14.49 19.19 -17.44
N LEU A 83 14.76 19.91 -16.34
CA LEU A 83 13.92 20.38 -15.24
C LEU A 83 12.42 20.67 -15.49
N ASP A 84 12.00 20.83 -16.75
CA ASP A 84 10.64 21.06 -17.23
C ASP A 84 9.95 19.83 -17.88
N THR A 85 10.69 18.86 -18.41
CA THR A 85 10.15 17.69 -19.13
C THR A 85 10.25 16.42 -18.30
N GLN A 86 9.20 16.15 -17.53
CA GLN A 86 9.04 14.86 -16.85
C GLN A 86 8.57 13.82 -17.88
N TRP A 87 9.36 12.76 -18.11
CA TRP A 87 8.96 11.65 -19.00
C TRP A 87 7.66 10.98 -18.55
N ASN A 88 7.39 10.99 -17.24
CA ASN A 88 6.17 10.46 -16.66
C ASN A 88 5.52 11.51 -15.74
N PRO A 89 4.80 12.50 -16.28
CA PRO A 89 4.22 13.57 -15.46
C PRO A 89 3.21 13.06 -14.43
N ALA A 90 2.59 11.91 -14.69
CA ALA A 90 1.67 11.21 -13.79
C ALA A 90 2.38 10.37 -12.70
N GLY A 91 3.72 10.35 -12.68
CA GLY A 91 4.51 9.57 -11.73
C GLY A 91 4.26 9.97 -10.28
N THR A 92 3.84 9.00 -9.47
CA THR A 92 3.51 9.16 -8.05
C THR A 92 4.52 8.51 -7.11
N GLU A 93 5.46 7.73 -7.64
CA GLU A 93 6.47 6.97 -6.89
C GLU A 93 5.91 5.91 -5.92
N TYR A 94 4.65 5.51 -6.11
CA TYR A 94 3.99 4.50 -5.26
C TYR A 94 4.70 3.13 -5.24
N SER A 95 5.43 2.77 -6.30
CA SER A 95 6.20 1.53 -6.33
C SER A 95 7.50 1.59 -5.52
N TYR A 96 7.99 2.79 -5.18
CA TYR A 96 9.24 3.00 -4.46
C TYR A 96 9.05 3.21 -2.95
N ILE A 97 7.82 3.32 -2.48
CA ILE A 97 7.53 3.56 -1.06
C ILE A 97 7.45 2.25 -0.28
N SER A 98 8.04 2.26 0.91
CA SER A 98 7.79 1.21 1.90
C SER A 98 6.45 1.46 2.61
N TRP A 99 5.60 0.44 2.60
CA TRP A 99 4.32 0.44 3.29
C TRP A 99 4.47 -0.19 4.68
N PRO A 100 3.95 0.43 5.75
CA PRO A 100 4.07 -0.10 7.11
C PRO A 100 3.07 -1.22 7.43
N PHE A 101 2.17 -1.53 6.49
CA PHE A 101 1.12 -2.55 6.58
C PHE A 101 0.90 -3.17 5.20
N PRO A 102 0.32 -4.38 5.10
CA PRO A 102 0.01 -4.99 3.81
C PRO A 102 -1.04 -4.19 3.04
N VAL A 103 -0.81 -4.05 1.72
CA VAL A 103 -1.75 -3.46 0.77
C VAL A 103 -2.12 -4.54 -0.25
N VAL A 104 -3.42 -4.81 -0.41
CA VAL A 104 -3.91 -5.84 -1.34
C VAL A 104 -4.92 -5.25 -2.31
N LEU A 105 -4.80 -5.63 -3.58
CA LEU A 105 -5.77 -5.32 -4.63
C LEU A 105 -6.75 -6.49 -4.75
N VAL A 106 -8.04 -6.19 -4.75
CA VAL A 106 -9.11 -7.17 -4.95
C VAL A 106 -9.88 -6.78 -6.22
N THR A 107 -9.77 -7.61 -7.24
CA THR A 107 -10.57 -7.53 -8.46
C THR A 107 -11.87 -8.30 -8.24
N ASP A 108 -12.96 -7.58 -8.04
CA ASP A 108 -14.26 -8.17 -7.71
C ASP A 108 -15.28 -7.87 -8.81
N VAL A 109 -15.18 -8.63 -9.90
CA VAL A 109 -15.97 -8.44 -11.14
C VAL A 109 -17.48 -8.39 -10.87
N ASN A 110 -17.96 -9.18 -9.90
CA ASN A 110 -19.38 -9.29 -9.59
C ASN A 110 -19.78 -8.53 -8.30
N ASN A 111 -18.88 -7.73 -7.72
CA ASN A 111 -19.07 -7.03 -6.44
C ASN A 111 -19.51 -7.95 -5.28
N THR A 112 -19.20 -9.25 -5.32
CA THR A 112 -19.68 -10.21 -4.31
C THR A 112 -18.92 -10.06 -3.00
N ILE A 113 -17.61 -9.90 -3.09
CA ILE A 113 -16.73 -9.71 -1.93
C ILE A 113 -16.99 -8.34 -1.32
N TRP A 114 -17.10 -7.30 -2.15
CA TRP A 114 -17.45 -5.95 -1.72
C TRP A 114 -18.77 -5.92 -0.94
N THR A 115 -19.82 -6.54 -1.51
CA THR A 115 -21.15 -6.57 -0.89
C THR A 115 -21.11 -7.33 0.43
N SER A 116 -20.47 -8.51 0.47
CA SER A 116 -20.34 -9.29 1.70
C SER A 116 -19.57 -8.56 2.81
N MET A 117 -18.47 -7.88 2.46
CA MET A 117 -17.72 -7.06 3.42
C MET A 117 -18.54 -5.88 3.92
N HIS A 118 -19.28 -5.21 3.04
CA HIS A 118 -20.12 -4.08 3.41
C HIS A 118 -21.27 -4.51 4.33
N GLU A 119 -21.94 -5.62 4.04
CA GLU A 119 -22.98 -6.21 4.89
C GLU A 119 -22.43 -6.56 6.27
N CYS A 120 -21.28 -7.24 6.33
CA CYS A 120 -20.60 -7.60 7.58
C CYS A 120 -20.26 -6.35 8.42
N PHE A 121 -19.70 -5.32 7.80
CA PHE A 121 -19.42 -4.04 8.46
C PHE A 121 -20.69 -3.34 8.96
N SER A 122 -21.73 -3.27 8.12
CA SER A 122 -22.98 -2.60 8.46
C SER A 122 -23.71 -3.30 9.61
N MET A 123 -23.65 -4.63 9.68
CA MET A 123 -24.31 -5.41 10.72
C MET A 123 -23.56 -5.40 12.05
N LEU A 124 -22.22 -5.47 12.04
CA LEU A 124 -21.45 -5.74 13.26
C LEU A 124 -20.58 -4.57 13.74
N ASN A 125 -20.23 -3.61 12.86
CA ASN A 125 -19.26 -2.55 13.19
C ASN A 125 -19.85 -1.14 13.21
N ARG A 126 -20.96 -0.89 12.50
CA ARG A 126 -21.59 0.45 12.44
C ARG A 126 -22.21 0.85 13.78
N GLU A 127 -23.04 -0.01 14.35
CA GLU A 127 -23.71 0.15 15.64
C GLU A 127 -23.71 -1.20 16.37
N PRO A 128 -22.58 -1.57 17.01
CA PRO A 128 -22.44 -2.89 17.60
C PRO A 128 -23.41 -3.09 18.78
N ALA A 129 -24.19 -4.17 18.75
CA ALA A 129 -25.08 -4.55 19.85
C ALA A 129 -24.34 -5.21 21.04
N ASP A 130 -23.22 -5.86 20.77
CA ASP A 130 -22.36 -6.58 21.72
C ASP A 130 -20.88 -6.37 21.39
N ASP A 131 -19.98 -7.30 21.76
CA ASP A 131 -18.55 -7.28 21.41
C ASP A 131 -18.21 -8.02 20.10
N THR A 132 -19.20 -8.57 19.40
CA THR A 132 -19.01 -9.26 18.12
C THR A 132 -18.68 -8.23 17.04
N ARG A 133 -17.56 -8.41 16.32
CA ARG A 133 -17.14 -7.50 15.24
C ARG A 133 -16.82 -8.27 13.98
N CYS A 134 -17.00 -7.61 12.85
CA CYS A 134 -16.46 -8.03 11.57
C CYS A 134 -14.95 -7.75 11.54
N PHE A 135 -14.13 -8.79 11.34
CA PHE A 135 -12.67 -8.69 11.24
C PHE A 135 -12.17 -9.19 9.90
N ILE A 136 -11.01 -8.67 9.50
CA ILE A 136 -10.32 -9.04 8.27
C ILE A 136 -8.89 -9.40 8.65
N GLU A 137 -8.44 -10.56 8.19
CA GLU A 137 -7.05 -10.99 8.27
C GLU A 137 -6.43 -10.92 6.87
N ILE A 138 -5.24 -10.30 6.78
CA ILE A 138 -4.45 -10.25 5.55
C ILE A 138 -3.14 -10.98 5.80
N ASN A 139 -2.97 -12.14 5.18
CA ASN A 139 -1.77 -12.94 5.30
C ASN A 139 -0.80 -12.65 4.13
N ASN A 140 0.17 -11.76 4.35
CA ASN A 140 1.22 -11.42 3.38
C ASN A 140 2.60 -11.25 4.06
N PRO A 141 3.17 -12.32 4.63
CA PRO A 141 4.47 -12.24 5.28
C PRO A 141 5.59 -12.19 4.24
N MET A 142 6.47 -11.19 4.35
CA MET A 142 7.71 -11.09 3.56
C MET A 142 8.91 -11.49 4.42
N SER A 143 9.74 -12.42 3.92
CA SER A 143 10.92 -12.92 4.64
C SER A 143 12.16 -12.03 4.49
N ALA A 144 12.24 -11.26 3.40
CA ALA A 144 13.33 -10.32 3.14
C ALA A 144 13.11 -9.01 3.92
N VAL A 145 14.17 -8.49 4.54
CA VAL A 145 14.13 -7.26 5.34
C VAL A 145 15.41 -6.46 5.22
N GLY A 146 15.29 -5.13 5.28
CA GLY A 146 16.42 -4.20 5.18
C GLY A 146 16.82 -3.95 3.73
N SER A 147 18.11 -4.01 3.44
CA SER A 147 18.67 -3.83 2.09
C SER A 147 18.91 -5.16 1.38
N SER A 148 19.08 -5.12 0.05
CA SER A 148 19.51 -6.28 -0.74
C SER A 148 20.81 -6.88 -0.19
N GLU A 149 21.77 -6.05 0.23
CA GLU A 149 23.01 -6.49 0.89
C GLU A 149 22.72 -7.33 2.14
N THR A 150 21.83 -6.85 3.01
CA THR A 150 21.46 -7.57 4.24
C THR A 150 20.77 -8.89 3.90
N CYS A 151 19.89 -8.89 2.90
CA CYS A 151 19.18 -10.07 2.45
C CYS A 151 20.14 -11.15 1.93
N PHE A 152 21.04 -10.78 1.01
CA PHE A 152 22.04 -11.70 0.45
C PHE A 152 23.01 -12.21 1.51
N ARG A 153 23.46 -11.34 2.43
CA ARG A 153 24.32 -11.76 3.55
C ARG A 153 23.64 -12.81 4.42
N ARG A 154 22.36 -12.62 4.77
CA ARG A 154 21.60 -13.61 5.54
C ARG A 154 21.44 -14.93 4.79
N GLN A 155 21.11 -14.86 3.50
CA GLN A 155 21.01 -16.05 2.66
C GLN A 155 22.33 -16.81 2.58
N TYR A 156 23.45 -16.10 2.40
CA TYR A 156 24.78 -16.70 2.39
C TYR A 156 25.10 -17.41 3.71
N LEU A 157 24.86 -16.75 4.86
CA LEU A 157 25.07 -17.37 6.17
C LEU A 157 24.21 -18.62 6.40
N MET A 158 22.97 -18.65 5.88
CA MET A 158 22.10 -19.83 5.95
C MET A 158 22.58 -20.98 5.05
N SER A 159 23.38 -20.69 4.02
CA SER A 159 23.95 -21.73 3.14
C SER A 159 25.22 -22.38 3.69
N LEU A 160 25.83 -21.79 4.72
CA LEU A 160 27.02 -22.36 5.36
C LEU A 160 26.60 -23.57 6.20
N HIS A 161 27.17 -24.73 5.87
CA HIS A 161 26.98 -25.93 6.65
C HIS A 161 27.80 -25.83 7.95
N ILE A 162 27.22 -26.24 9.09
CA ILE A 162 27.86 -26.17 10.41
C ILE A 162 29.23 -26.88 10.46
N SER A 163 29.49 -27.82 9.54
CA SER A 163 30.76 -28.54 9.44
C SER A 163 31.95 -27.72 8.93
N GLU A 164 31.74 -26.51 8.38
CA GLU A 164 32.83 -25.68 7.83
C GLU A 164 33.27 -24.56 8.79
N VAL A 165 32.61 -24.40 9.94
CA VAL A 165 32.84 -23.25 10.86
C VAL A 165 33.68 -23.63 12.10
N CYS A 166 34.04 -24.90 12.27
CA CYS A 166 34.94 -25.40 13.32
C CYS A 166 36.25 -25.97 12.74
N PHE A 167 37.12 -25.12 12.21
CA PHE A 167 38.53 -25.45 11.96
C PHE A 167 39.42 -24.21 12.11
N ILE A 168 39.47 -23.64 13.32
CA ILE A 168 40.64 -22.92 13.90
C ILE A 168 40.63 -23.21 15.39
#